data_AF-A0A4Q3SND6-F1
#
_entry.id   AF-A0A4Q3SND6-F1
#
_cell.length_a   1.000
_cell.length_b   1.000
_cell.length_c   1.000
_cell.angle_alpha   90.00
_cell.angle_beta   90.00
_cell.angle_gamma   90.00
#
_symmetry.space_group_name_H-M   'P 1'
#
loop_
_entity.id
_entity.type
_entity.pdbx_description
1 polymer ?
#
loop_
_entity_poly.entity_id
_entity_poly.type
_entity_poly.pdbx_seq_one_letter_code
_entity_poly.pdbx_strand_id
1 'polypeptide(L)'
;MPRPIYRSALTILTLILCSLAHAQSNYFQVKKVKTKELNFPIFSGSVNVTVTKNINELLQLSELQLLEGHQQNNIFENVSVDRGTIYGGKVNIDYTVLSNNSKLLSVKFDEASCGATCTYWVQYYNFNAGNGSLIQLSDLFTKNGFSAFRDLVLKRRTRKFKQEIQQLDSNTRDMRMAVLSGRKQ
;
A
#
# COMPACT_ATOMS: atom_id res chain seq x y z
N MET A 1 50.69 24.09 31.73
CA MET A 1 50.76 23.14 30.61
C MET A 1 49.37 22.98 30.01
N PRO A 2 49.09 23.50 28.80
CA PRO A 2 47.78 23.38 28.17
C PRO A 2 47.63 21.99 27.53
N ARG A 3 46.58 21.26 27.88
CA ARG A 3 46.24 19.97 27.24
C ARG A 3 45.82 20.22 25.78
N PRO A 4 46.22 19.37 24.82
CA PRO A 4 45.96 19.63 23.41
C PRO A 4 44.48 19.43 23.08
N ILE A 5 43.77 20.55 22.95
CA ILE A 5 42.35 20.67 22.55
C ILE A 5 42.08 19.92 21.22
N TYR A 6 43.11 19.77 20.39
CA TYR A 6 43.07 19.09 19.09
C TYR A 6 42.70 17.60 19.15
N ARG A 7 43.00 16.89 20.25
CA ARG A 7 42.64 15.47 20.38
C ARG A 7 41.13 15.26 20.52
N SER A 8 40.47 16.14 21.28
CA SER A 8 39.02 16.10 21.49
C SER A 8 38.25 16.53 20.25
N ALA A 9 38.76 17.54 19.52
CA ALA A 9 38.16 17.99 18.26
C ALA A 9 38.19 16.91 17.17
N LEU A 10 39.29 16.14 17.07
CA LEU A 10 39.43 15.07 16.07
C LEU A 10 38.46 13.90 16.33
N THR A 11 38.24 13.51 17.59
CA THR A 11 37.25 12.49 17.96
C THR A 11 35.80 12.90 17.71
N ILE A 12 35.48 14.19 17.89
CA ILE A 12 34.13 14.71 17.60
C ILE A 12 33.90 14.72 16.08
N LEU A 13 34.91 15.09 15.29
CA LEU A 13 34.84 15.11 13.83
C LEU A 13 34.63 13.72 13.22
N THR A 14 35.28 12.67 13.75
CA THR A 14 35.09 11.29 13.29
C THR A 14 33.71 10.72 13.63
N LEU A 15 33.15 11.04 14.80
CA LEU A 15 31.79 10.64 15.19
C LEU A 15 30.72 11.27 14.27
N ILE A 16 30.89 12.53 13.89
CA ILE A 16 29.96 13.24 12.99
C ILE A 16 30.00 12.65 11.56
N LEU A 17 31.19 12.27 11.07
CA LEU A 17 31.35 11.64 9.76
C LEU A 17 30.71 10.24 9.68
N CYS A 18 30.73 9.44 10.75
CA CYS A 18 30.05 8.13 10.79
C CYS A 18 28.50 8.25 10.80
N SER A 19 27.94 9.31 11.39
CA SER A 19 26.49 9.51 11.41
C SER A 19 25.89 9.95 10.06
N LEU A 20 26.69 10.59 9.19
CA LEU A 20 26.22 11.01 7.86
C LEU A 20 26.13 9.84 6.86
N ALA A 21 26.80 8.72 7.12
CA ALA A 21 26.72 7.50 6.29
C ALA A 21 25.41 6.71 6.48
N HIS A 22 24.58 7.07 7.46
CA HIS A 22 23.27 6.46 7.70
C HIS A 22 22.13 7.30 7.12
N ALA A 23 22.36 8.00 6.00
CA ALA A 23 21.27 8.42 5.15
C ALA A 23 20.51 7.14 4.75
N GLN A 24 19.31 6.94 5.31
CA GLN A 24 18.51 5.73 5.11
C GLN A 24 18.22 5.55 3.61
N SER A 25 19.08 4.81 2.91
CA SER A 25 18.71 4.22 1.65
C SER A 25 17.54 3.30 1.95
N ASN A 26 16.43 3.48 1.23
CA ASN A 26 15.30 2.57 1.25
C ASN A 26 15.75 1.11 1.30
N TYR A 27 15.14 0.28 2.15
CA TYR A 27 15.60 -1.10 2.38
C TYR A 27 15.64 -1.91 1.08
N PHE A 28 14.58 -1.81 0.28
CA PHE A 28 14.59 -2.23 -1.12
C PHE A 28 14.85 -1.05 -2.05
N GLN A 29 15.65 -1.28 -3.10
CA GLN A 29 15.73 -0.38 -4.23
C GLN A 29 14.42 -0.47 -5.04
N VAL A 30 13.98 0.66 -5.60
CA VAL A 30 12.73 0.75 -6.37
C VAL A 30 13.02 1.28 -7.75
N LYS A 31 12.81 0.45 -8.77
CA LYS A 31 12.82 0.86 -10.18
C LYS A 31 11.40 1.11 -10.63
N LYS A 32 11.13 2.30 -11.17
CA LYS A 32 9.86 2.60 -11.81
C LYS A 32 9.88 2.13 -13.26
N VAL A 33 8.95 1.23 -13.62
CA VAL A 33 8.61 0.93 -15.02
C VAL A 33 7.40 1.77 -15.38
N LYS A 34 7.39 2.39 -16.56
CA LYS A 34 6.31 3.28 -16.96
C LYS A 34 6.00 3.25 -18.44
N THR A 35 4.75 3.54 -18.76
CA THR A 35 4.33 4.08 -20.06
C THR A 35 3.85 5.52 -19.83
N LYS A 36 2.84 5.99 -20.58
CA LYS A 36 2.37 7.38 -20.50
C LYS A 36 1.59 7.63 -19.20
N GLU A 37 0.57 6.83 -18.90
CA GLU A 37 -0.26 6.94 -17.68
C GLU A 37 -0.16 5.74 -16.72
N LEU A 38 0.66 4.74 -17.06
CA LEU A 38 0.82 3.54 -16.23
C LEU A 38 2.23 3.52 -15.62
N ASN A 39 2.31 3.47 -14.30
CA ASN A 39 3.54 3.45 -13.51
C ASN A 39 3.51 2.28 -12.55
N PHE A 40 4.58 1.50 -12.51
CA PHE A 40 4.66 0.29 -11.69
C PHE A 40 6.03 0.16 -10.98
N PRO A 41 6.07 -0.25 -9.71
CA PRO A 41 7.33 -0.47 -9.00
C PRO A 41 7.88 -1.88 -9.23
N ILE A 42 9.18 -1.97 -9.46
CA ILE A 42 9.95 -3.21 -9.39
C ILE A 42 10.96 -3.08 -8.26
N PHE A 43 10.88 -3.98 -7.28
CA PHE A 43 11.73 -3.97 -6.10
C PHE A 43 12.97 -4.85 -6.29
N SER A 44 14.11 -4.38 -5.80
CA SER A 44 15.38 -5.12 -5.84
C SER A 44 16.27 -4.78 -4.63
N GLY A 45 17.49 -5.32 -4.58
CA GLY A 45 18.47 -4.98 -3.54
C GLY A 45 18.33 -5.76 -2.23
N SER A 46 17.46 -6.77 -2.17
CA SER A 46 17.43 -7.72 -1.05
C SER A 46 18.67 -8.61 -1.05
N VAL A 47 19.23 -8.89 0.13
CA VAL A 47 20.28 -9.92 0.31
C VAL A 47 19.74 -11.29 -0.14
N ASN A 48 18.47 -11.57 0.11
CA ASN A 48 17.78 -12.76 -0.38
C ASN A 48 16.91 -12.40 -1.59
N VAL A 49 17.37 -12.75 -2.79
CA VAL A 49 16.70 -12.43 -4.06
C VAL A 49 15.27 -12.97 -4.13
N THR A 50 14.99 -14.10 -3.46
CA THR A 50 13.65 -14.70 -3.41
C THR A 50 12.63 -13.77 -2.76
N VAL A 51 13.03 -12.92 -1.80
CA VAL A 51 12.14 -11.94 -1.16
C VAL A 51 11.58 -10.95 -2.18
N THR A 52 12.47 -10.30 -2.94
CA THR A 52 12.07 -9.33 -3.97
C THR A 52 11.36 -10.00 -5.13
N LYS A 53 11.72 -11.25 -5.46
CA LYS A 53 11.01 -12.05 -6.44
C LYS A 53 9.54 -12.27 -6.04
N ASN A 54 9.29 -12.79 -4.83
CA ASN A 54 7.93 -13.04 -4.33
C ASN A 54 7.07 -11.76 -4.32
N ILE A 55 7.65 -10.64 -3.87
CA ILE A 55 6.99 -9.33 -3.87
C ILE A 55 6.61 -8.92 -5.29
N ASN A 56 7.58 -8.94 -6.22
CA ASN A 56 7.35 -8.49 -7.59
C ASN A 56 6.35 -9.39 -8.32
N GLU A 57 6.48 -10.72 -8.21
CA GLU A 57 5.56 -11.67 -8.85
C GLU A 57 4.13 -11.49 -8.34
N LEU A 58 3.94 -11.32 -7.02
CA LEU A 58 2.61 -11.09 -6.47
C LEU A 58 2.00 -9.79 -6.99
N LEU A 59 2.75 -8.70 -6.98
CA LEU A 59 2.26 -7.40 -7.48
C LEU A 59 1.98 -7.45 -8.98
N GLN A 60 2.87 -8.07 -9.76
CA GLN A 60 2.73 -8.20 -11.22
C GLN A 60 1.51 -9.03 -11.59
N LEU A 61 1.30 -10.18 -10.94
CA LEU A 61 0.12 -11.00 -11.17
C LEU A 61 -1.17 -10.32 -10.72
N SER A 62 -1.13 -9.61 -9.58
CA SER A 62 -2.31 -8.91 -9.05
C SER A 62 -2.73 -7.73 -9.90
N GLU A 63 -1.77 -6.91 -10.35
CA GLU A 63 -2.07 -5.63 -10.99
C GLU A 63 -1.88 -5.58 -12.49
N LEU A 64 -0.96 -6.39 -13.04
CA LEU A 64 -0.63 -6.38 -14.46
C LEU A 64 -1.12 -7.65 -15.18
N GLN A 65 -1.55 -8.67 -14.42
CA GLN A 65 -1.95 -9.98 -14.95
C GLN A 65 -0.89 -10.59 -15.87
N LEU A 66 0.39 -10.28 -15.60
CA LEU A 66 1.53 -10.63 -16.44
C LEU A 66 2.82 -10.55 -15.63
N LEU A 67 3.69 -11.55 -15.78
CA LEU A 67 5.02 -11.55 -15.17
C LEU A 67 6.06 -10.90 -16.09
N GLU A 68 7.04 -10.22 -15.49
CA GLU A 68 8.19 -9.68 -16.21
C GLU A 68 8.97 -10.80 -16.92
N GLY A 69 9.25 -10.59 -18.21
CA GLY A 69 9.88 -11.57 -19.10
C GLY A 69 8.89 -12.37 -19.95
N HIS A 70 7.59 -12.25 -19.68
CA HIS A 70 6.53 -12.91 -20.45
C HIS A 70 5.73 -11.96 -21.37
N GLN A 71 6.02 -10.66 -21.33
CA GLN A 71 5.43 -9.68 -22.23
C GLN A 71 5.92 -9.83 -23.68
N GLN A 72 5.06 -9.50 -24.64
CA GLN A 72 5.44 -9.38 -26.05
C GLN A 72 5.94 -7.96 -26.38
N ASN A 73 5.29 -6.93 -25.85
CA ASN A 73 5.57 -5.53 -26.11
C ASN A 73 6.00 -4.80 -24.83
N ASN A 74 5.16 -4.84 -23.79
CA ASN A 74 5.45 -4.19 -22.52
C ASN A 74 4.67 -4.84 -21.37
N ILE A 75 5.11 -4.62 -20.14
CA ILE A 75 4.55 -5.27 -18.94
C ILE A 75 3.08 -4.93 -18.66
N PHE A 76 2.52 -3.88 -19.28
CA PHE A 76 1.14 -3.44 -19.09
C PHE A 76 0.17 -3.99 -20.15
N GLU A 77 0.65 -4.72 -21.15
CA GLU A 77 -0.12 -5.06 -22.35
C GLU A 77 -1.40 -5.85 -22.08
N ASN A 78 -1.46 -6.63 -21.00
CA ASN A 78 -2.65 -7.37 -20.63
C ASN A 78 -3.73 -6.49 -20.00
N VAL A 79 -3.35 -5.39 -19.35
CA VAL A 79 -4.27 -4.53 -18.59
C VAL A 79 -4.61 -3.25 -19.31
N SER A 80 -3.79 -2.79 -20.26
CA SER A 80 -4.05 -1.56 -21.02
C SER A 80 -5.04 -1.72 -22.18
N VAL A 81 -5.36 -2.96 -22.58
CA VAL A 81 -6.24 -3.22 -23.72
C VAL A 81 -7.70 -3.23 -23.27
N ASP A 82 -8.52 -2.40 -23.90
CA ASP A 82 -9.97 -2.52 -23.79
C ASP A 82 -10.47 -3.71 -24.63
N ARG A 83 -10.98 -4.74 -23.96
CA ARG A 83 -11.56 -5.94 -24.57
C ARG A 83 -13.10 -5.87 -24.69
N GLY A 84 -13.67 -4.67 -24.66
CA GLY A 84 -15.12 -4.44 -24.75
C GLY A 84 -15.86 -4.76 -23.45
N THR A 85 -15.18 -4.71 -22.31
CA THR A 85 -15.82 -4.88 -21.00
C THR A 85 -16.42 -3.55 -20.54
N ILE A 86 -17.40 -3.57 -19.63
CA ILE A 86 -18.03 -2.34 -19.13
C ILE A 86 -17.02 -1.37 -18.47
N TYR A 87 -15.89 -1.89 -17.98
CA TYR A 87 -14.83 -1.13 -17.32
C TYR A 87 -13.61 -0.86 -18.23
N GLY A 88 -13.60 -1.41 -19.45
CA GLY A 88 -12.51 -1.28 -20.42
C GLY A 88 -11.13 -1.70 -19.90
N GLY A 89 -10.08 -1.11 -20.47
CA GLY A 89 -8.70 -1.28 -20.03
C GLY A 89 -8.30 -0.28 -18.93
N LYS A 90 -7.26 -0.61 -18.16
CA LYS A 90 -6.65 0.30 -17.18
C LYS A 90 -6.06 1.50 -17.94
N VAL A 91 -6.53 2.69 -17.59
CA VAL A 91 -6.06 3.97 -18.14
C VAL A 91 -5.11 4.69 -17.20
N ASN A 92 -5.08 4.31 -15.92
CA ASN A 92 -4.14 4.82 -14.94
C ASN A 92 -3.73 3.72 -13.97
N ILE A 93 -2.43 3.60 -13.73
CA ILE A 93 -1.86 2.92 -12.57
C ILE A 93 -0.79 3.87 -12.05
N ASP A 94 -0.89 4.27 -10.80
CA ASP A 94 0.22 4.91 -10.10
C ASP A 94 0.43 4.25 -8.74
N TYR A 95 1.61 4.46 -8.16
CA TYR A 95 1.95 3.85 -6.88
C TYR A 95 2.66 4.84 -5.95
N THR A 96 2.45 4.61 -4.66
CA THR A 96 3.20 5.27 -3.57
C THR A 96 3.77 4.22 -2.64
N VAL A 97 5.08 4.26 -2.41
CA VAL A 97 5.73 3.45 -1.36
C VAL A 97 5.53 4.17 -0.03
N LEU A 98 4.69 3.61 0.84
CA LEU A 98 4.34 4.17 2.14
C LEU A 98 5.34 3.81 3.24
N SER A 99 5.96 2.63 3.13
CA SER A 99 7.00 2.16 4.04
C SER A 99 7.97 1.28 3.27
N ASN A 100 9.27 1.41 3.52
CA ASN A 100 10.31 0.56 2.95
C ASN A 100 11.48 0.41 3.93
N ASN A 101 11.31 -0.48 4.90
CA ASN A 101 12.30 -0.75 5.94
C ASN A 101 12.49 -2.27 6.13
N SER A 102 13.40 -2.65 7.04
CA SER A 102 13.77 -4.06 7.27
C SER A 102 12.64 -4.96 7.80
N LYS A 103 11.49 -4.40 8.19
CA LYS A 103 10.33 -5.14 8.70
C LYS A 103 9.16 -5.14 7.73
N LEU A 104 8.92 -4.00 7.06
CA LEU A 104 7.71 -3.75 6.29
C LEU A 104 8.02 -3.00 5.00
N LEU A 105 7.56 -3.58 3.89
CA LEU A 105 7.29 -2.87 2.64
C LEU A 105 5.78 -2.64 2.53
N SER A 106 5.36 -1.39 2.38
CA SER A 106 3.96 -1.03 2.17
C SER A 106 3.82 -0.20 0.91
N VAL A 107 2.93 -0.61 0.00
CA VAL A 107 2.73 0.01 -1.30
C VAL A 107 1.23 0.27 -1.48
N LYS A 108 0.91 1.50 -1.87
CA LYS A 108 -0.43 1.90 -2.30
C LYS A 108 -0.44 1.99 -3.82
N PHE A 109 -1.48 1.45 -4.46
CA PHE A 109 -1.79 1.69 -5.87
C PHE A 109 -3.04 2.55 -5.99
N ASP A 110 -3.00 3.56 -6.85
CA ASP A 110 -4.14 4.37 -7.25
C ASP A 110 -4.42 4.09 -8.73
N GLU A 111 -5.63 3.61 -9.04
CA GLU A 111 -5.90 3.00 -10.33
C GLU A 111 -7.22 3.46 -10.93
N ALA A 112 -7.27 3.45 -12.27
CA ALA A 112 -8.48 3.72 -13.01
C ALA A 112 -8.59 2.82 -14.24
N SER A 113 -9.81 2.36 -14.50
CA SER A 113 -10.17 1.66 -15.73
C SER A 113 -11.39 2.33 -16.34
N CYS A 114 -11.35 2.56 -17.65
CA CYS A 114 -12.42 3.24 -18.36
C CYS A 114 -12.90 2.41 -19.55
N GLY A 115 -14.20 2.11 -19.54
CA GLY A 115 -14.95 1.57 -20.68
C GLY A 115 -16.11 2.51 -20.97
N ALA A 116 -17.35 2.06 -20.73
CA ALA A 116 -18.53 2.94 -20.80
C ALA A 116 -18.54 3.99 -19.67
N THR A 117 -17.96 3.64 -18.53
CA THR A 117 -17.73 4.55 -17.39
C THR A 117 -16.33 4.30 -16.84
N CYS A 118 -15.81 5.27 -16.09
CA CYS A 118 -14.53 5.14 -15.40
C CYS A 118 -14.74 4.71 -13.95
N THR A 119 -14.07 3.63 -13.56
CA THR A 119 -14.00 3.17 -12.17
C THR A 119 -12.63 3.49 -11.62
N TYR A 120 -12.60 4.00 -10.40
CA TYR A 120 -11.38 4.36 -9.67
C TYR A 120 -11.32 3.55 -8.38
N TRP A 121 -10.16 3.03 -8.04
CA TRP A 121 -9.97 2.30 -6.78
C TRP A 121 -8.54 2.45 -6.27
N VAL A 122 -8.36 2.04 -5.01
CA VAL A 122 -7.07 2.06 -4.32
C VAL A 122 -6.81 0.69 -3.73
N GLN A 123 -5.62 0.14 -3.96
CA GLN A 123 -5.16 -1.10 -3.33
C GLN A 123 -3.98 -0.85 -2.41
N TYR A 124 -3.88 -1.63 -1.33
CA TYR A 124 -2.77 -1.59 -0.39
C TYR A 124 -2.16 -2.98 -0.26
N TYR A 125 -0.86 -3.07 -0.49
CA TYR A 125 -0.07 -4.27 -0.30
C TYR A 125 0.93 -4.05 0.82
N ASN A 126 0.94 -4.95 1.79
CA ASN A 126 1.87 -4.90 2.93
C ASN A 126 2.65 -6.21 2.93
N PHE A 127 3.97 -6.15 2.82
CA PHE A 127 4.83 -7.32 2.79
C PHE A 127 5.76 -7.32 4.00
N ASN A 128 5.98 -8.50 4.55
CA ASN A 128 7.08 -8.72 5.48
C ASN A 128 8.39 -8.66 4.69
N ALA A 129 9.24 -7.67 5.00
CA ALA A 129 10.46 -7.41 4.25
C ALA A 129 11.56 -8.48 4.44
N GLY A 130 11.43 -9.35 5.45
CA GLY A 130 12.37 -10.44 5.69
C GLY A 130 12.13 -11.67 4.82
N ASN A 131 10.90 -11.94 4.41
CA ASN A 131 10.53 -13.15 3.66
C ASN A 131 9.72 -12.90 2.37
N GLY A 132 9.26 -11.67 2.15
CA GLY A 132 8.48 -11.29 0.96
C GLY A 132 7.02 -11.75 0.99
N SER A 133 6.53 -12.28 2.11
CA SER A 133 5.13 -12.70 2.24
C SER A 133 4.19 -11.52 2.38
N LEU A 134 3.04 -11.59 1.70
CA LEU A 134 1.94 -10.64 1.89
C LEU A 134 1.36 -10.80 3.30
N ILE A 135 1.29 -9.70 4.03
CA ILE A 135 0.66 -9.59 5.34
C ILE A 135 -0.84 -9.40 5.13
N GLN A 136 -1.60 -10.42 5.49
CA GLN A 136 -3.05 -10.40 5.46
C GLN A 136 -3.62 -9.98 6.81
N LEU A 137 -4.90 -9.59 6.82
CA LEU A 137 -5.57 -9.18 8.05
C LEU A 137 -5.60 -10.32 9.10
N SER A 138 -5.70 -11.57 8.64
CA SER A 138 -5.63 -12.76 9.50
C SER A 138 -4.31 -12.92 10.22
N ASP A 139 -3.22 -12.39 9.66
CA ASP A 139 -1.87 -12.53 10.23
C ASP A 139 -1.67 -11.56 11.41
N LEU A 140 -2.49 -10.51 11.49
CA LEU A 140 -2.38 -9.45 12.49
C LEU A 140 -3.16 -9.74 13.78
N PHE A 141 -4.06 -10.72 13.77
CA PHE A 141 -4.98 -10.95 14.87
C PHE A 141 -5.13 -12.43 15.22
N THR A 142 -5.15 -12.71 16.51
CA THR A 142 -5.75 -13.96 16.99
C THR A 142 -7.26 -13.96 16.69
N LYS A 143 -7.91 -15.12 16.70
CA LYS A 143 -9.37 -15.22 16.49
C LYS A 143 -10.16 -14.29 17.43
N ASN A 144 -9.78 -14.25 18.71
CA ASN A 144 -10.42 -13.37 19.70
C ASN A 144 -10.08 -11.89 19.45
N GLY A 145 -8.81 -11.60 19.10
CA GLY A 145 -8.39 -10.25 18.72
C GLY A 145 -9.13 -9.70 17.51
N PHE A 146 -9.39 -10.55 16.51
CA PHE A 146 -10.15 -10.16 15.32
C PHE A 146 -11.61 -9.86 15.64
N SER A 147 -12.25 -10.64 16.52
CA SER A 147 -13.60 -10.35 16.99
C SER A 147 -13.66 -8.99 17.69
N ALA A 148 -12.73 -8.72 18.62
CA ALA A 148 -12.66 -7.44 19.33
C ALA A 148 -12.40 -6.26 18.37
N PHE A 149 -11.50 -6.44 17.39
CA PHE A 149 -11.23 -5.46 16.34
C PHE A 149 -12.49 -5.17 15.50
N ARG A 150 -13.19 -6.22 15.04
CA ARG A 150 -14.42 -6.09 14.27
C ARG A 150 -15.47 -5.31 15.04
N ASP A 151 -15.68 -5.65 16.31
CA ASP A 151 -16.70 -5.00 17.14
C ASP A 151 -16.35 -3.52 17.38
N LEU A 152 -15.05 -3.21 17.56
CA LEU A 152 -14.56 -1.83 17.63
C LEU A 152 -14.81 -1.05 16.33
N VAL A 153 -14.50 -1.63 15.18
CA VAL A 153 -14.71 -0.99 13.86
C VAL A 153 -16.20 -0.78 13.60
N LEU A 154 -17.04 -1.79 13.84
CA LEU A 154 -18.49 -1.69 13.69
C LEU A 154 -19.05 -0.60 14.58
N LYS A 155 -18.69 -0.56 15.87
CA LYS A 155 -19.13 0.48 16.79
C LYS A 155 -18.75 1.88 16.30
N ARG A 156 -17.52 2.07 15.81
CA ARG A 156 -17.06 3.34 15.24
C ARG A 156 -17.84 3.73 13.98
N ARG A 157 -18.05 2.78 13.06
CA ARG A 157 -18.83 3.02 11.83
C ARG A 157 -20.29 3.36 12.14
N THR A 158 -20.95 2.59 12.99
CA THR A 158 -22.34 2.86 13.41
C THR A 158 -22.47 4.23 14.05
N ARG A 159 -21.51 4.64 14.90
CA ARG A 159 -21.51 5.99 15.48
C ARG A 159 -21.41 7.06 14.41
N LYS A 160 -20.50 6.92 13.45
CA LYS A 160 -20.37 7.88 12.34
C LYS A 160 -21.66 7.94 11.51
N PHE A 161 -22.23 6.80 11.12
CA PHE A 161 -23.49 6.75 10.40
C PHE A 161 -24.64 7.45 11.15
N LYS A 162 -24.74 7.25 12.47
CA LYS A 162 -25.74 7.96 13.29
C LYS A 162 -25.53 9.47 13.27
N GLN A 163 -24.29 9.95 13.30
CA GLN A 163 -23.98 11.38 13.21
C GLN A 163 -24.39 11.98 11.86
N GLU A 164 -24.18 11.26 10.76
CA GLU A 164 -24.63 11.72 9.43
C GLU A 164 -26.16 11.71 9.32
N ILE A 165 -26.83 10.67 9.84
CA ILE A 165 -28.30 10.57 9.81
C ILE A 165 -28.97 11.70 10.60
N GLN A 166 -28.36 12.16 11.69
CA GLN A 166 -28.88 13.28 12.47
C GLN A 166 -28.95 14.60 11.68
N GLN A 167 -28.17 14.74 10.60
CA GLN A 167 -28.19 15.91 9.73
C GLN A 167 -29.34 15.88 8.70
N LEU A 168 -30.11 14.79 8.64
CA LEU A 168 -31.24 14.63 7.71
C LEU A 168 -32.53 15.23 8.28
N ASP A 169 -33.50 15.48 7.39
CA ASP A 169 -34.87 15.82 7.76
C ASP A 169 -35.50 14.74 8.66
N SER A 170 -36.51 15.10 9.46
CA SER A 170 -37.07 14.21 10.50
C SER A 170 -37.59 12.89 9.93
N ASN A 171 -38.29 12.93 8.79
CA ASN A 171 -38.90 11.74 8.20
C ASN A 171 -37.84 10.75 7.73
N THR A 172 -36.82 11.23 7.01
CA THR A 172 -35.71 10.38 6.55
C THR A 172 -34.86 9.89 7.71
N ARG A 173 -34.63 10.73 8.73
CA ARG A 173 -33.85 10.39 9.92
C ARG A 173 -34.48 9.22 10.68
N ASP A 174 -35.77 9.29 10.97
CA ASP A 174 -36.46 8.27 11.77
C ASP A 174 -36.46 6.91 11.06
N MET A 175 -36.70 6.91 9.75
CA MET A 175 -36.64 5.69 8.93
C MET A 175 -35.24 5.05 8.94
N ARG A 176 -34.17 5.86 8.78
CA ARG A 176 -32.79 5.36 8.74
C ARG A 176 -32.30 4.92 10.12
N MET A 177 -32.73 5.59 11.19
CA MET A 177 -32.41 5.19 12.57
C MET A 177 -33.07 3.87 12.96
N ALA A 178 -34.29 3.59 12.48
CA ALA A 178 -34.96 2.31 12.71
C ALA A 178 -34.13 1.13 12.16
N VAL A 179 -33.63 1.23 10.92
CA VAL A 179 -32.76 0.22 10.29
C VAL A 179 -31.48 -0.02 11.11
N LEU A 180 -30.84 1.04 11.60
CA LEU A 180 -29.63 0.91 12.42
C LEU A 180 -29.88 0.32 13.81
N SER A 181 -31.10 0.41 14.32
CA SER A 181 -31.49 -0.13 15.63
C SER A 181 -31.87 -1.61 15.60
N GLY A 182 -31.88 -2.23 14.41
CA GLY A 182 -32.29 -3.62 14.24
C GLY A 182 -33.78 -3.86 14.47
N ARG A 183 -34.61 -2.81 14.55
CA ARG A 183 -36.07 -2.95 14.49
C ARG A 183 -36.44 -3.34 13.07
N LYS A 184 -36.77 -4.63 12.88
CA LYS A 184 -37.50 -5.06 11.69
C LYS A 184 -38.79 -4.24 11.61
N GLN A 185 -39.08 -3.71 10.42
CA GLN A 185 -40.42 -3.23 10.08
C GLN A 185 -41.41 -4.39 10.17
#